data_AF-A0A2X3K3G9-F1
#
_entry.id   AF-A0A2X3K3G9-F1
#
_cell.length_a   1.000
_cell.length_b   1.000
_cell.length_c   1.000
_cell.angle_alpha   90.00
_cell.angle_beta   90.00
_cell.angle_gamma   90.00
#
_symmetry.space_group_name_H-M   'P 1'
#
loop_
_entity.id
_entity.type
_entity.pdbx_description
1 polymer ?
#
loop_
_entity_poly.entity_id
_entity_poly.type
_entity_poly.pdbx_seq_one_letter_code
_entity_poly.pdbx_strand_id
1 'polypeptide(L)'
;MRDRASYAFALVSVAAIIQPDGSGRVALGGVAHKPWRIEAADAQLSQGAQAVYDALFASAHPTAENTFKLLLAKRTLASVLAEARAQA
;
A
#
# COMPACT_ATOMS: atom_id res chain seq x y z
N MET A 1 -5.38 0.89 8.24
CA MET A 1 -6.40 -0.11 8.59
C MET A 1 -6.10 -0.75 9.92
N ARG A 2 -7.12 -0.91 10.77
CA ARG A 2 -7.07 -1.49 12.12
C ARG A 2 -8.45 -2.00 12.50
N ASP A 3 -8.54 -2.96 13.42
CA ASP A 3 -9.81 -3.61 13.81
C ASP A 3 -10.78 -2.68 14.55
N ARG A 4 -10.26 -1.65 15.23
CA ARG A 4 -11.07 -0.68 15.97
C ARG A 4 -10.75 0.76 15.59
N ALA A 5 -11.69 1.66 15.80
CA ALA A 5 -11.62 3.04 15.33
C ALA A 5 -10.40 3.82 15.87
N SER A 6 -9.89 3.51 17.08
CA SER A 6 -8.71 4.17 17.67
C SER A 6 -7.91 3.27 18.64
N TYR A 7 -6.72 3.74 19.03
CA TYR A 7 -5.81 3.08 19.99
C TYR A 7 -5.43 1.64 19.62
N ALA A 8 -5.20 1.34 18.35
CA ALA A 8 -4.70 0.05 17.89
C ALA A 8 -3.62 0.24 16.82
N PHE A 9 -2.67 -0.70 16.78
CA PHE A 9 -1.66 -0.78 15.73
C PHE A 9 -2.30 -1.10 14.37
N ALA A 10 -1.56 -0.81 13.30
CA ALA A 10 -2.03 -1.04 11.94
C ALA A 10 -1.96 -2.54 11.58
N LEU A 11 -3.06 -3.07 11.06
CA LEU A 11 -3.02 -4.32 10.28
C LEU A 11 -2.24 -4.10 8.98
N VAL A 12 -2.57 -3.01 8.29
CA VAL A 12 -1.83 -2.43 7.15
C VAL A 12 -1.96 -0.91 7.22
N SER A 13 -0.88 -0.18 6.98
CA SER A 13 -0.89 1.26 6.71
C SER A 13 -0.25 1.55 5.35
N VAL A 14 -0.69 2.62 4.70
CA VAL A 14 -0.12 3.14 3.45
C VAL A 14 0.23 4.60 3.71
N ALA A 15 1.50 4.95 3.51
CA ALA A 15 1.94 6.33 3.40
C ALA A 15 2.21 6.61 1.92
N ALA A 16 1.65 7.69 1.38
CA ALA A 16 1.81 8.04 -0.03
C ALA A 16 2.04 9.55 -0.18
N ILE A 17 2.93 9.91 -1.11
CA ILE A 17 3.07 11.27 -1.64
C ILE A 17 2.85 11.13 -3.14
N ILE A 18 1.74 11.71 -3.63
CA ILE A 18 1.34 11.65 -5.04
C ILE A 18 1.44 13.05 -5.64
N GLN A 19 2.04 13.13 -6.83
CA GLN A 19 2.22 14.36 -7.59
C GLN A 19 1.03 14.55 -8.57
N PRO A 20 0.83 15.77 -9.12
CA PRO A 20 -0.27 16.04 -10.05
C PRO A 20 -0.25 15.17 -11.32
N ASP A 21 0.93 14.70 -11.75
CA ASP A 21 1.10 13.80 -12.90
C ASP A 21 0.82 12.32 -12.58
N GLY A 22 0.41 12.02 -11.35
CA GLY A 22 0.15 10.66 -10.85
C GLY A 22 1.41 9.88 -10.46
N SER A 23 2.60 10.47 -10.59
CA SER A 23 3.85 9.90 -10.05
C SER A 23 3.91 10.10 -8.53
N GLY A 24 4.89 9.48 -7.86
CA GLY A 24 5.02 9.66 -6.43
C GLY A 24 5.89 8.63 -5.73
N ARG A 25 5.61 8.42 -4.44
CA ARG A 25 6.21 7.36 -3.64
C ARG A 25 5.24 6.81 -2.61
N VAL A 26 5.43 5.55 -2.28
CA VAL A 26 4.58 4.81 -1.36
C VAL A 26 5.42 3.94 -0.42
N ALA A 27 5.02 3.89 0.85
CA ALA A 27 5.57 2.97 1.84
C ALA A 27 4.45 2.32 2.66
N LEU A 28 4.60 1.04 2.98
CA LEU A 28 3.61 0.26 3.73
C LEU A 28 4.12 -0.10 5.12
N GLY A 29 3.21 -0.11 6.10
CA GLY A 29 3.44 -0.61 7.45
C GLY A 29 2.54 -1.82 7.77
N GLY A 30 2.93 -2.61 8.77
CA GLY A 30 2.18 -3.80 9.21
C GLY A 30 2.35 -5.05 8.32
N VAL A 31 3.20 -4.96 7.29
CA VAL A 31 3.41 -6.02 6.27
C VAL A 31 4.82 -6.63 6.27
N ALA A 32 5.78 -6.04 6.99
CA ALA A 32 7.17 -6.50 7.07
C ALA A 32 7.82 -6.09 8.41
N HIS A 33 9.05 -6.53 8.67
CA HIS A 33 9.84 -6.19 9.87
C HIS A 33 10.33 -4.73 9.91
N LYS A 34 10.19 -4.00 8.79
CA LYS A 34 10.57 -2.60 8.61
C LYS A 34 9.56 -1.90 7.69
N PRO A 35 9.53 -0.56 7.61
CA PRO A 35 8.75 0.13 6.58
C PRO A 35 9.05 -0.45 5.19
N TRP A 36 8.01 -0.87 4.49
CA TRP A 36 8.12 -1.61 3.24
C TRP A 36 7.95 -0.67 2.05
N ARG A 37 9.05 -0.42 1.32
CA ARG A 37 9.10 0.42 0.13
C ARG A 37 10.10 -0.17 -0.86
N ILE A 38 9.77 -0.08 -2.14
CA ILE A 38 10.63 -0.50 -3.26
C ILE A 38 10.53 0.59 -4.32
N GLU A 39 11.65 1.20 -4.71
CA GLU A 39 11.70 2.29 -5.68
C GLU A 39 11.12 1.89 -7.05
N ALA A 40 11.32 0.63 -7.46
CA ALA A 40 10.72 0.11 -8.69
C ALA A 40 9.18 0.09 -8.65
N ALA A 41 8.59 -0.11 -7.47
CA ALA A 41 7.14 -0.06 -7.30
C ALA A 41 6.61 1.38 -7.31
N ASP A 42 7.37 2.35 -6.75
CA ASP A 42 7.04 3.78 -6.83
C ASP A 42 6.87 4.22 -8.30
N ALA A 43 7.75 3.75 -9.19
CA ALA A 43 7.68 4.04 -10.62
C ALA A 43 6.42 3.50 -11.34
N GLN A 44 5.68 2.57 -10.72
CA GLN A 44 4.45 2.01 -11.28
C GLN A 44 3.17 2.75 -10.82
N LEU A 45 3.29 3.79 -9.98
CA LEU A 45 2.12 4.48 -9.39
C LEU A 45 1.10 4.97 -10.43
N SER A 46 1.56 5.51 -11.56
CA SER A 46 0.69 5.99 -12.65
C SER A 46 -0.08 4.87 -13.35
N GLN A 47 0.38 3.62 -13.24
CA GLN A 47 -0.30 2.44 -13.77
C GLN A 47 -1.36 1.89 -12.79
N GLY A 48 -1.43 2.44 -11.57
CA GLY A 48 -2.43 2.13 -10.58
C GLY A 48 -2.01 1.06 -9.57
N ALA A 49 -2.92 0.80 -8.63
CA ALA A 49 -2.62 0.01 -7.44
C ALA A 49 -2.24 -1.46 -7.71
N GLN A 50 -2.72 -2.06 -8.79
CA GLN A 50 -2.40 -3.46 -9.13
C GLN A 50 -0.92 -3.62 -9.49
N ALA A 51 -0.39 -2.79 -10.39
CA ALA A 51 1.02 -2.84 -10.79
C ALA A 51 1.97 -2.58 -9.62
N VAL A 52 1.63 -1.60 -8.76
CA VAL A 52 2.39 -1.29 -7.56
C VAL A 52 2.34 -2.43 -6.55
N TYR A 53 1.17 -3.04 -6.34
CA TYR A 53 1.01 -4.19 -5.45
C TYR A 53 1.85 -5.38 -5.92
N ASP A 54 1.81 -5.71 -7.20
CA ASP A 54 2.58 -6.83 -7.76
C ASP A 54 4.08 -6.62 -7.55
N ALA A 55 4.58 -5.39 -7.77
CA ALA A 55 5.97 -5.04 -7.51
C ALA A 55 6.34 -5.09 -6.02
N LEU A 56 5.47 -4.61 -5.11
CA LEU A 56 5.73 -4.61 -3.68
C LEU A 56 5.70 -6.00 -3.04
N PHE A 57 4.85 -6.90 -3.55
CA PHE A 57 4.57 -8.19 -2.93
C PHE A 57 5.02 -9.41 -3.75
N ALA A 58 5.86 -9.20 -4.78
CA ALA A 58 6.42 -10.29 -5.60
C ALA A 58 7.11 -11.39 -4.78
N SER A 59 7.76 -11.02 -3.67
CA SER A 59 8.46 -11.94 -2.75
C SER A 59 7.66 -12.23 -1.46
N ALA A 60 6.34 -12.03 -1.48
CA ALA A 60 5.53 -12.23 -0.28
C ALA A 60 5.42 -13.71 0.08
N HIS A 61 5.68 -14.03 1.35
CA HIS A 61 5.52 -15.36 1.92
C HIS A 61 4.59 -15.30 3.14
N PRO A 62 3.25 -15.20 2.93
CA PRO A 62 2.30 -15.12 4.02
C PRO A 62 2.08 -16.50 4.68
N THR A 63 1.52 -16.47 5.89
CA THR A 63 0.87 -17.63 6.50
C THR A 63 -0.63 -17.60 6.18
N ALA A 64 -1.33 -18.73 6.37
CA ALA A 64 -2.78 -18.80 6.16
C ALA A 64 -3.54 -17.71 6.95
N GLU A 65 -3.11 -17.42 8.17
CA GLU A 65 -3.75 -16.43 9.06
C GLU A 65 -3.54 -14.99 8.61
N ASN A 66 -2.49 -14.68 7.85
CA ASN A 66 -2.15 -13.30 7.47
C ASN A 66 -2.20 -13.03 5.95
N THR A 67 -2.55 -14.02 5.13
CA THR A 67 -2.76 -13.85 3.68
C THR A 67 -3.77 -12.73 3.37
N PHE A 68 -4.74 -12.48 4.25
CA PHE A 68 -5.69 -11.38 4.09
C PHE A 68 -5.00 -10.00 3.99
N LYS A 69 -3.81 -9.83 4.59
CA LYS A 69 -3.06 -8.57 4.55
C LYS A 69 -2.65 -8.18 3.14
N LEU A 70 -2.43 -9.17 2.25
CA LEU A 70 -2.09 -8.91 0.86
C LEU A 70 -3.25 -8.22 0.12
N LEU A 71 -4.44 -8.80 0.22
CA LEU A 71 -5.64 -8.19 -0.36
C LEU A 71 -5.98 -6.85 0.30
N LEU A 72 -5.81 -6.75 1.63
CA LEU A 72 -6.03 -5.50 2.37
C LEU A 72 -5.08 -4.40 1.93
N ALA A 73 -3.79 -4.71 1.74
CA ALA A 73 -2.79 -3.77 1.23
C ALA A 73 -3.15 -3.28 -0.17
N LYS A 74 -3.50 -4.19 -1.08
CA LYS A 74 -3.93 -3.84 -2.44
C LYS A 74 -5.12 -2.88 -2.46
N ARG A 75 -6.17 -3.19 -1.68
CA ARG A 75 -7.40 -2.39 -1.63
C ARG A 75 -7.18 -1.05 -0.94
N THR A 76 -6.37 -1.02 0.12
CA THR A 76 -6.01 0.22 0.82
C THR A 76 -5.20 1.14 -0.09
N LEU A 77 -4.23 0.59 -0.84
CA LEU A 77 -3.47 1.35 -1.83
C LEU A 77 -4.39 1.91 -2.92
N ALA A 78 -5.30 1.10 -3.47
CA ALA A 78 -6.28 1.58 -4.45
C ALA A 78 -7.15 2.73 -3.92
N SER A 79 -7.59 2.63 -2.66
CA SER A 79 -8.35 3.69 -1.99
C SER A 79 -7.54 4.98 -1.86
N VAL A 80 -6.28 4.90 -1.43
CA VAL A 80 -5.38 6.06 -1.26
C VAL A 80 -5.11 6.75 -2.61
N LEU A 81 -4.90 5.99 -3.68
CA LEU A 81 -4.71 6.57 -5.01
C LEU A 81 -5.98 7.22 -5.56
N ALA A 82 -7.15 6.66 -5.25
CA ALA A 82 -8.42 7.28 -5.63
C ALA A 82 -8.67 8.59 -4.86
N GLU A 83 -8.35 8.62 -3.57
CA GLU A 83 -8.43 9.82 -2.74
C GLU A 83 -7.48 10.91 -3.24
N ALA A 84 -6.22 10.57 -3.53
CA ALA A 84 -5.25 11.51 -4.07
C ALA A 84 -5.71 12.15 -5.39
N ARG A 85 -6.34 11.37 -6.28
CA ARG A 85 -6.93 11.90 -7.53
C ARG A 85 -8.12 12.82 -7.31
N ALA A 86 -8.87 12.64 -6.23
CA ALA A 86 -10.01 13.52 -5.90
C ALA A 86 -9.56 14.84 -5.26
N GLN A 87 -8.33 14.90 -4.75
CA GLN A 87 -7.73 16.07 -4.11
C GLN A 87 -6.86 16.92 -5.05
N ALA A 88 -6.54 16.39 -6.24
CA ALA A 88 -5.78 17.07 -7.30
C ALA A 88 -6.71 17.86 -8.23
#